data_AF-A0AAV3XTD2-F1
#
_entry.id   AF-A0AAV3XTD2-F1
#
_cell.length_a   1.000
_cell.length_b   1.000
_cell.length_c   1.000
_cell.angle_alpha   90.00
_cell.angle_beta   90.00
_cell.angle_gamma   90.00
#
_symmetry.space_group_name_H-M   'P 1'
#
loop_
_entity.id
_entity.type
_entity.pdbx_description
1 polymer ?
#
loop_
_entity_poly.entity_id
_entity_poly.type
_entity_poly.pdbx_seq_one_letter_code
_entity_poly.pdbx_strand_id
1 'polypeptide(L)'
;MSRYENLRRIQQLDPLTDCCQIVHIFSGYEFPWDITRSLEIALFRTYCVPSISALLDKTGEFRYRAQKRYDDTALIMAEIMKSGYDSDRGKEAIRRMNYMHGRFNISNADFLYVLSTFVYEPIRWCVREACGRHIALDGGKLANKNA
;
A
#
# COMPACT_ATOMS: atom_id res chain seq x y z
N MET A 1 -0.33 -13.55 21.37
CA MET A 1 0.73 -13.32 20.37
C MET A 1 1.83 -12.49 21.02
N SER A 2 3.09 -12.86 20.80
CA SER A 2 4.24 -12.09 21.28
C SER A 2 4.38 -10.82 20.45
N ARG A 3 4.75 -9.68 21.06
CA ARG A 3 4.86 -8.38 20.36
C ARG A 3 5.69 -8.45 19.07
N TYR A 4 6.74 -9.29 19.04
CA TYR A 4 7.67 -9.40 17.91
C TYR A 4 7.50 -10.69 17.10
N GLU A 5 6.33 -11.32 17.16
CA GLU A 5 6.07 -12.59 16.49
C GLU A 5 6.13 -12.48 14.96
N ASN A 6 5.43 -11.50 14.38
CA ASN A 6 5.47 -11.22 12.94
C ASN A 6 6.86 -10.79 12.48
N LEU A 7 7.57 -9.97 13.26
CA LEU A 7 8.93 -9.54 12.95
C LEU A 7 9.87 -10.75 12.85
N ARG A 8 9.85 -11.66 13.84
CA ARG A 8 10.65 -12.89 13.80
C ARG A 8 10.30 -13.77 12.61
N ARG A 9 9.01 -13.86 12.26
CA ARG A 9 8.55 -14.60 11.08
C ARG A 9 9.11 -13.99 9.80
N ILE A 10 9.00 -12.67 9.61
CA ILE A 10 9.53 -11.98 8.43
C ILE A 10 11.05 -12.15 8.32
N GLN A 11 11.79 -12.11 9.42
CA GLN A 11 13.25 -12.29 9.43
C GLN A 11 13.72 -13.69 8.99
N GLN A 12 12.82 -14.68 8.95
CA GLN A 12 13.11 -16.04 8.48
C GLN A 12 12.79 -16.25 6.99
N LEU A 13 12.19 -15.26 6.33
CA LEU A 13 11.77 -15.33 4.93
C LEU A 13 12.84 -14.73 4.00
N ASP A 14 12.96 -15.27 2.79
CA ASP A 14 13.82 -14.72 1.76
C ASP A 14 13.11 -13.56 1.02
N PRO A 15 13.72 -12.37 0.93
CA PRO A 15 13.05 -11.21 0.35
C PRO A 15 12.79 -11.32 -1.16
N LEU A 16 13.46 -12.21 -1.88
CA LEU A 16 13.26 -12.39 -3.32
C LEU A 16 12.16 -13.43 -3.59
N THR A 17 12.20 -14.57 -2.91
CA THR A 17 11.25 -15.66 -3.15
C THR A 17 9.96 -15.52 -2.34
N ASP A 18 10.03 -14.95 -1.14
CA ASP A 18 8.90 -14.86 -0.21
C ASP A 18 8.30 -13.44 -0.12
N CYS A 19 8.63 -12.56 -1.07
CA CYS A 19 8.20 -11.16 -1.09
C CYS A 19 6.68 -10.99 -0.89
N CYS A 20 5.86 -11.85 -1.53
CA CYS A 20 4.41 -11.82 -1.37
C CYS A 20 3.97 -12.16 0.06
N GLN A 21 4.63 -13.12 0.71
CA GLN A 21 4.32 -13.48 2.10
C GLN A 21 4.76 -12.38 3.07
N ILE A 22 5.91 -11.77 2.82
CA ILE A 22 6.39 -10.60 3.59
C ILE A 22 5.37 -9.46 3.48
N VAL A 23 4.94 -9.11 2.26
CA VAL A 23 3.93 -8.06 2.03
C VAL A 23 2.62 -8.40 2.71
N HIS A 24 2.15 -9.65 2.63
CA HIS A 24 0.92 -10.09 3.29
C HIS A 24 0.97 -9.92 4.81
N ILE A 25 2.08 -10.31 5.46
CA ILE A 25 2.25 -10.13 6.91
C ILE A 25 2.35 -8.63 7.24
N PHE A 26 3.17 -7.90 6.49
CA PHE A 26 3.44 -6.49 6.71
C PHE A 26 2.19 -5.63 6.60
N SER A 27 1.38 -5.82 5.54
CA SER A 27 0.17 -5.02 5.31
C SER A 27 -1.08 -5.56 5.97
N GLY A 28 -1.17 -6.86 6.23
CA GLY A 28 -2.36 -7.47 6.83
C GLY A 28 -2.33 -7.50 8.36
N TYR A 29 -1.14 -7.60 8.96
CA TYR A 29 -1.01 -7.93 10.38
C TYR A 29 -0.12 -6.97 11.16
N GLU A 30 1.00 -6.52 10.58
CA GLU A 30 1.94 -5.66 11.31
C GLU A 30 1.55 -4.18 11.25
N PHE A 31 1.30 -3.66 10.05
CA PHE A 31 1.03 -2.24 9.80
C PHE A 31 -0.24 -1.99 8.97
N PRO A 32 -1.39 -2.63 9.27
CA PRO A 32 -2.59 -2.50 8.43
C PRO A 32 -3.12 -1.07 8.31
N TRP A 33 -3.09 -0.32 9.42
CA TRP A 33 -3.53 1.07 9.42
C TRP A 33 -2.54 1.97 8.65
N ASP A 34 -1.23 1.85 8.92
CA ASP A 34 -0.21 2.68 8.27
C ASP A 34 -0.10 2.41 6.77
N ILE A 35 -0.20 1.15 6.33
CA ILE A 35 -0.25 0.82 4.89
C ILE A 35 -1.46 1.46 4.24
N THR A 36 -2.65 1.35 4.83
CA THR A 36 -3.86 1.96 4.27
C THR A 36 -3.70 3.47 4.14
N ARG A 37 -3.25 4.16 5.19
CA ARG A 37 -3.08 5.63 5.18
C ARG A 37 -1.99 6.10 4.22
N SER A 38 -0.87 5.39 4.16
CA SER A 38 0.21 5.74 3.23
C SER A 38 -0.20 5.58 1.77
N LEU A 39 -1.01 4.57 1.43
CA LEU A 39 -1.54 4.40 0.07
C LEU A 39 -2.60 5.46 -0.29
N GLU A 40 -3.42 5.90 0.67
CA GLU A 40 -4.33 7.04 0.47
C GLU A 40 -3.54 8.33 0.12
N ILE A 41 -2.42 8.59 0.82
CA ILE A 41 -1.53 9.71 0.51
C ILE A 41 -0.85 9.51 -0.84
N ALA A 42 -0.38 8.30 -1.16
CA ALA A 42 0.21 7.98 -2.46
C ALA A 42 -0.76 8.29 -3.60
N LEU A 43 -2.03 7.91 -3.44
CA LEU A 43 -3.11 8.20 -4.39
C LEU A 43 -3.37 9.70 -4.49
N PHE A 44 -3.43 10.42 -3.37
CA PHE A 44 -3.65 11.86 -3.36
C PHE A 44 -2.59 12.63 -4.18
N ARG A 45 -1.32 12.21 -4.11
CA ARG A 45 -0.23 12.82 -4.90
C ARG A 45 -0.42 12.68 -6.41
N THR A 46 -1.17 11.68 -6.87
CA THR A 46 -1.45 11.51 -8.30
C THR A 46 -2.37 12.60 -8.84
N TYR A 47 -3.18 13.23 -7.98
CA TYR A 47 -4.07 14.33 -8.36
C TYR A 47 -3.32 15.61 -8.71
N CYS A 48 -2.04 15.71 -8.29
CA CYS A 48 -1.17 16.84 -8.59
C CYS A 48 -0.45 16.71 -9.95
N VAL A 49 -0.61 15.59 -10.66
CA VAL A 49 -0.03 15.40 -12.00
C VAL A 49 -1.07 15.80 -13.05
N PRO A 50 -0.81 16.81 -13.92
CA PRO A 50 -1.83 17.33 -14.83
C PRO A 50 -2.47 16.30 -15.77
N SER A 51 -1.67 15.39 -16.35
CA SER A 51 -2.15 14.31 -17.23
C SER A 51 -3.12 13.38 -16.50
N ILE A 52 -2.75 12.94 -15.30
CA ILE A 52 -3.58 12.05 -14.46
C ILE A 52 -4.83 12.78 -14.00
N SER A 53 -4.68 13.99 -13.46
CA SER A 53 -5.77 14.79 -12.91
C SER A 53 -6.85 15.09 -13.95
N ALA A 54 -6.46 15.49 -15.16
CA ALA A 54 -7.39 15.73 -16.26
C ALA A 54 -8.18 14.47 -16.65
N LEU A 55 -7.52 13.30 -16.68
CA LEU A 55 -8.20 12.04 -16.94
C LEU A 55 -9.18 11.69 -15.82
N LEU A 56 -8.77 11.83 -14.56
CA LEU A 56 -9.61 11.54 -13.39
C LEU A 56 -10.85 12.44 -13.34
N ASP A 57 -10.71 13.73 -13.61
CA ASP A 57 -11.85 14.67 -13.70
C ASP A 57 -12.81 14.27 -14.83
N LYS A 58 -12.28 13.94 -16.01
CA LYS A 58 -13.06 13.49 -17.17
C LYS A 58 -13.89 12.23 -16.87
N THR A 59 -13.42 11.33 -16.00
CA THR A 59 -14.21 10.15 -15.62
C THR A 59 -15.46 10.49 -14.80
N GLY A 60 -15.48 11.63 -14.10
CA GLY A 60 -16.54 12.02 -13.16
C GLY A 60 -16.64 11.16 -11.89
N GLU A 61 -15.84 10.11 -11.74
CA GLU A 61 -15.96 9.16 -10.62
C GLU A 61 -15.74 9.82 -9.26
N PHE A 62 -14.82 10.78 -9.16
CA PHE A 62 -14.61 11.54 -7.93
C PHE A 62 -15.76 12.50 -7.59
N ARG A 63 -16.55 12.92 -8.57
CA ARG A 63 -17.70 13.80 -8.35
C ARG A 63 -18.95 13.02 -7.95
N TYR A 64 -19.18 11.88 -8.60
CA TYR A 64 -20.46 11.17 -8.50
C TYR A 64 -20.41 9.87 -7.70
N ARG A 65 -19.25 9.23 -7.61
CA ARG A 65 -19.09 7.87 -7.06
C ARG A 65 -17.79 7.68 -6.28
N ALA A 66 -17.35 8.72 -5.56
CA ALA A 66 -16.04 8.77 -4.91
C ALA A 66 -15.80 7.58 -3.96
N GLN A 67 -16.79 7.27 -3.12
CA GLN A 67 -16.70 6.15 -2.18
C GLN A 67 -16.56 4.81 -2.89
N LYS A 68 -17.39 4.54 -3.89
CA LYS A 68 -17.28 3.31 -4.69
C LYS A 68 -15.91 3.20 -5.36
N ARG A 69 -15.40 4.29 -5.95
CA ARG A 69 -14.08 4.30 -6.60
C ARG A 69 -12.96 3.98 -5.60
N TYR A 70 -13.05 4.54 -4.39
CA TYR A 70 -12.13 4.26 -3.30
C TYR A 70 -12.20 2.78 -2.89
N ASP A 71 -13.40 2.27 -2.62
CA ASP A 71 -13.62 0.87 -2.21
C ASP A 71 -13.14 -0.12 -3.28
N ASP A 72 -13.44 0.13 -4.56
CA ASP A 72 -12.98 -0.71 -5.67
C ASP A 72 -11.44 -0.76 -5.75
N THR A 73 -10.77 0.38 -5.51
CA THR A 73 -9.31 0.45 -5.47
C THR A 73 -8.76 -0.33 -4.27
N ALA A 74 -9.35 -0.14 -3.09
CA ALA A 74 -8.94 -0.80 -1.85
C ALA A 74 -9.08 -2.32 -1.95
N LEU A 75 -10.17 -2.82 -2.56
CA LEU A 75 -10.39 -4.25 -2.76
C LEU A 75 -9.37 -4.87 -3.71
N ILE A 76 -9.04 -4.22 -4.82
CA ILE A 76 -8.01 -4.71 -5.75
C ILE A 76 -6.65 -4.78 -5.05
N MET A 77 -6.26 -3.71 -4.34
CA MET A 77 -4.97 -3.69 -3.63
C MET A 77 -4.92 -4.73 -2.51
N ALA A 78 -5.99 -4.85 -1.72
CA ALA A 78 -6.08 -5.86 -0.66
C ALA A 78 -5.95 -7.28 -1.22
N GLU A 79 -6.57 -7.55 -2.38
CA GLU A 79 -6.49 -8.87 -3.02
C GLU A 79 -5.06 -9.19 -3.47
N ILE A 80 -4.38 -8.25 -4.14
CA ILE A 80 -2.99 -8.42 -4.58
C ILE A 80 -2.06 -8.62 -3.38
N MET A 81 -2.19 -7.80 -2.32
CA MET A 81 -1.34 -7.90 -1.14
C MET A 81 -1.62 -9.16 -0.30
N LYS A 82 -2.87 -9.63 -0.27
CA LYS A 82 -3.27 -10.81 0.48
C LYS A 82 -2.85 -12.10 -0.22
N SER A 83 -3.09 -12.19 -1.52
CA SER A 83 -2.90 -13.44 -2.26
C SER A 83 -1.56 -13.50 -3.00
N GLY A 84 -0.85 -12.39 -3.15
CA GLY A 84 0.36 -12.29 -3.96
C GLY A 84 0.04 -12.19 -5.45
N TYR A 85 0.83 -11.42 -6.19
CA TYR A 85 0.54 -11.07 -7.59
C TYR A 85 0.61 -12.28 -8.54
N ASP A 86 1.36 -13.32 -8.21
CA ASP A 86 1.49 -14.53 -9.03
C ASP A 86 0.42 -15.60 -8.78
N SER A 87 -0.38 -15.44 -7.73
CA SER A 87 -1.51 -16.34 -7.46
C SER A 87 -2.64 -16.17 -8.50
N ASP A 88 -3.53 -17.16 -8.62
CA ASP A 88 -4.67 -17.06 -9.53
C ASP A 88 -5.57 -15.85 -9.21
N ARG A 89 -5.80 -15.58 -7.93
CA ARG A 89 -6.61 -14.42 -7.50
C ARG A 89 -5.87 -13.10 -7.72
N GLY A 90 -4.56 -13.05 -7.45
CA GLY A 90 -3.73 -11.86 -7.72
C GLY A 90 -3.66 -11.53 -9.21
N LYS A 91 -3.47 -12.54 -10.06
CA LYS A 91 -3.52 -12.40 -11.53
C LYS A 91 -4.88 -11.89 -11.99
N GLU A 92 -5.98 -12.39 -11.42
CA GLU A 92 -7.31 -11.89 -11.77
C GLU A 92 -7.54 -10.44 -11.33
N ALA A 93 -7.09 -10.05 -10.14
CA ALA A 93 -7.13 -8.66 -9.68
C ALA A 93 -6.34 -7.73 -10.62
N ILE A 94 -5.15 -8.16 -11.06
CA ILE A 94 -4.33 -7.42 -12.04
C ILE A 94 -5.00 -7.34 -13.40
N ARG A 95 -5.59 -8.43 -13.90
CA ARG A 95 -6.38 -8.41 -15.15
C ARG A 95 -7.54 -7.44 -15.05
N ARG A 96 -8.27 -7.44 -13.94
CA ARG A 96 -9.39 -6.51 -13.69
C ARG A 96 -8.92 -5.06 -13.70
N MET A 97 -7.81 -4.76 -13.01
CA MET A 97 -7.19 -3.44 -13.01
C MET A 97 -6.79 -3.00 -14.43
N ASN A 98 -6.09 -3.87 -15.16
CA ASN A 98 -5.66 -3.60 -16.53
C ASN A 98 -6.83 -3.40 -17.48
N TYR A 99 -7.91 -4.17 -17.33
CA TYR A 99 -9.14 -3.98 -18.11
C TYR A 99 -9.80 -2.62 -17.87
N MET A 100 -9.81 -2.13 -16.61
CA MET A 100 -10.35 -0.81 -16.30
C MET A 100 -9.47 0.31 -16.86
N HIS A 101 -8.14 0.20 -16.71
CA HIS A 101 -7.19 1.19 -17.23
C HIS A 101 -7.08 1.18 -18.75
N GLY A 102 -7.19 0.02 -19.42
CA GLY A 102 -7.04 -0.14 -20.86
C GLY A 102 -8.12 0.54 -21.71
N ARG A 103 -9.16 1.10 -21.07
CA ARG A 103 -10.18 1.95 -21.71
C ARG A 103 -9.68 3.37 -22.00
N PHE A 104 -8.51 3.73 -21.47
CA PHE A 104 -7.94 5.07 -21.54
C PHE A 104 -6.53 5.01 -22.13
N ASN A 105 -6.15 6.07 -22.84
CA ASN A 105 -4.78 6.23 -23.35
C ASN A 105 -3.89 6.81 -22.24
N ILE A 106 -3.41 5.95 -21.34
CA ILE A 106 -2.54 6.32 -20.22
C ILE A 106 -1.09 6.10 -20.63
N SER A 107 -0.22 7.11 -20.42
CA SER A 107 1.19 6.98 -20.77
C SER A 107 1.90 6.02 -19.82
N ASN A 108 2.95 5.33 -20.31
CA ASN A 108 3.78 4.49 -19.44
C ASN A 108 4.43 5.29 -18.31
N ALA A 109 4.76 6.57 -18.56
CA ALA A 109 5.30 7.46 -17.54
C ALA A 109 4.31 7.69 -16.38
N ASP A 110 3.01 7.88 -16.69
CA ASP A 110 1.98 8.00 -15.67
C ASP A 110 1.81 6.69 -14.88
N PHE A 111 1.83 5.54 -15.55
CA PHE A 111 1.80 4.23 -14.87
C PHE A 111 2.97 4.05 -13.92
N LEU A 112 4.20 4.34 -14.37
CA LEU A 112 5.41 4.23 -13.56
C LEU A 112 5.40 5.21 -12.38
N TYR A 113 4.87 6.43 -12.56
CA TYR A 113 4.71 7.38 -11.47
C TYR A 113 3.78 6.84 -10.39
N VAL A 114 2.59 6.36 -10.77
CA VAL A 114 1.61 5.80 -9.81
C VAL A 114 2.17 4.55 -9.13
N LEU A 115 2.79 3.64 -9.88
CA LEU A 115 3.42 2.45 -9.29
C LEU A 115 4.51 2.83 -8.28
N SER A 116 5.33 3.82 -8.62
CA SER A 116 6.40 4.30 -7.74
C SER A 116 5.85 4.88 -6.44
N THR A 117 4.76 5.65 -6.48
CA THR A 117 4.16 6.18 -5.24
C THR A 117 3.61 5.06 -4.37
N PHE A 118 2.99 4.03 -4.96
CA PHE A 118 2.47 2.87 -4.24
C PHE A 118 3.56 1.99 -3.59
N VAL A 119 4.78 2.00 -4.13
CA VAL A 119 5.93 1.27 -3.56
C VAL A 119 6.64 2.10 -2.49
N TYR A 120 7.00 3.35 -2.81
CA TYR A 120 7.90 4.14 -1.95
C TYR A 120 7.19 4.88 -0.82
N GLU A 121 5.94 5.34 -1.01
CA GLU A 121 5.24 6.11 0.02
C GLU A 121 4.98 5.27 1.28
N PRO A 122 4.53 4.00 1.20
CA PRO A 122 4.36 3.17 2.39
C PRO A 122 5.66 2.94 3.17
N ILE A 123 6.77 2.69 2.46
CA ILE A 123 8.09 2.52 3.09
C ILE A 123 8.49 3.79 3.84
N ARG A 124 8.38 4.95 3.18
CA ARG A 124 8.73 6.26 3.78
C ARG A 124 7.84 6.59 4.98
N TRP A 125 6.55 6.32 4.86
CA TRP A 125 5.59 6.50 5.95
C TRP A 125 5.95 5.62 7.14
N CYS A 126 6.17 4.32 6.94
CA CYS A 126 6.50 3.41 8.02
C CYS A 126 7.79 3.80 8.73
N VAL A 127 8.85 4.17 8.00
CA VAL A 127 10.12 4.62 8.61
C VAL A 127 9.92 5.87 9.46
N ARG A 128 9.15 6.84 8.99
CA ARG A 128 8.96 8.13 9.67
C ARG A 128 7.98 8.04 10.83
N GLU A 129 6.84 7.40 10.60
CA GLU A 129 5.66 7.51 11.44
C GLU A 129 5.42 6.25 12.27
N ALA A 130 5.58 5.06 11.69
CA ALA A 130 5.31 3.79 12.37
C ALA A 130 6.49 3.35 13.27
N CYS A 131 7.71 3.33 12.72
CA CYS A 131 8.94 3.07 13.47
C CYS A 131 9.25 4.20 14.47
N GLY A 132 8.98 5.45 14.10
CA GLY A 132 9.11 6.60 15.01
C GLY A 132 8.20 6.49 16.23
N ARG A 133 6.94 6.08 16.05
CA ARG A 133 6.01 5.80 17.17
C ARG A 133 6.44 4.59 18.00
N HIS A 134 6.94 3.52 17.39
CA HIS A 134 7.41 2.33 18.13
C HIS A 134 8.64 2.63 19.01
N ILE A 135 9.62 3.39 18.51
CA ILE A 135 10.80 3.83 19.29
C ILE A 135 10.38 4.77 20.42
N ALA A 136 9.47 5.72 20.16
CA ALA A 136 8.99 6.66 21.19
C ALA A 136 8.22 5.96 22.33
N LEU A 137 7.45 4.91 22.02
CA LEU A 137 6.69 4.14 23.00
C LEU A 137 7.56 3.17 23.81
N ASP A 138 8.67 2.68 23.24
CA ASP A 138 9.63 1.80 23.94
C ASP A 138 10.70 2.57 24.75
N GLY A 139 11.06 3.77 24.31
CA GLY A 139 11.98 4.66 25.04
C GLY A 139 11.45 5.11 26.41
N GLY A 140 10.12 5.18 26.59
CA GLY A 140 9.49 5.52 27.87
C GLY A 140 9.53 4.41 28.93
N LYS A 141 9.74 3.15 28.53
CA LYS A 141 9.81 2.01 29.48
C LYS A 141 11.23 1.66 29.93
N LEU A 142 12.26 2.14 29.24
CA LEU A 142 13.66 1.94 29.62
C LEU A 142 14.17 3.02 30.60
N ALA A 143 13.52 4.18 30.67
CA ALA A 143 13.89 5.24 31.60
C ALA A 143 13.42 5.01 33.06
N ASN A 144 12.53 4.04 33.32
CA ASN A 144 11.94 3.79 34.64
C ASN A 144 12.25 2.39 35.20
N LYS A 145 13.43 1.85 34.87
CA LYS A 145 13.96 0.62 35.49
C LYS A 145 15.28 0.83 36.25
N ASN A 146 15.77 2.06 36.29
CA ASN A 146 16.99 2.45 37.00
C ASN A 146 16.75 3.62 37.98
N ALA A 147 15.55 3.74 38.54
CA ALA A 147 15.22 4.67 39.64
C ALA A 147 14.66 3.88 40.82
#